data_AF-A0A529LE21-F1
#
_entry.id   AF-A0A529LE21-F1
#
_cell.length_a   1.000
_cell.length_b   1.000
_cell.length_c   1.000
_cell.angle_alpha   90.00
_cell.angle_beta   90.00
_cell.angle_gamma   90.00
#
_symmetry.space_group_name_H-M   'P 1'
#
loop_
_entity.id
_entity.type
_entity.pdbx_description
1 polymer ?
#
loop_
_entity_poly.entity_id
_entity_poly.type
_entity_poly.pdbx_seq_one_letter_code
_entity_poly.pdbx_strand_id
1 'polypeptide(L)' 'RSLREGLVAAMRAQTMTRLPADALTALLGSAFDRAALAIEAGASAQDYRAVLMALIDGLSLPQAPRPVRTR' A
#
# COMPACT_ATOMS: atom_id res chain seq x y z
N ARG A 1 -12.58 10.52 1.15
CA ARG A 1 -11.75 10.01 0.05
C ARG A 1 -11.72 8.49 0.15
N SER A 2 -12.02 7.75 -0.92
CA SER A 2 -12.01 6.29 -0.91
C SER A 2 -10.59 5.73 -1.08
N LEU A 3 -10.39 4.44 -0.75
CA LEU A 3 -9.12 3.73 -0.98
C LEU A 3 -8.68 3.84 -2.45
N ARG A 4 -9.61 3.61 -3.37
CA ARG A 4 -9.40 3.74 -4.82
C ARG A 4 -8.88 5.12 -5.21
N GLU A 5 -9.50 6.18 -4.71
CA GLU A 5 -9.09 7.55 -5.00
C GLU A 5 -7.67 7.85 -4.50
N GLY A 6 -7.30 7.30 -3.33
CA GLY A 6 -5.94 7.40 -2.79
C GLY A 6 -4.92 6.71 -3.68
N LEU A 7 -5.20 5.47 -4.09
CA LEU A 7 -4.32 4.69 -4.98
C LEU A 7 -4.13 5.37 -6.34
N VAL A 8 -5.22 5.83 -6.97
CA VAL A 8 -5.16 6.55 -8.24
C VAL A 8 -4.37 7.85 -8.10
N ALA A 9 -4.52 8.57 -6.99
CA ALA A 9 -3.75 9.78 -6.73
C ALA A 9 -2.24 9.49 -6.60
N ALA A 10 -1.85 8.44 -5.87
CA ALA A 10 -0.46 8.02 -5.72
C ALA A 10 0.18 7.60 -7.07
N MET A 11 -0.57 6.86 -7.89
CA MET A 11 -0.13 6.48 -9.24
C MET A 11 0.03 7.68 -10.16
N ARG A 12 -0.84 8.69 -10.05
CA ARG A 12 -0.72 9.95 -10.81
C ARG A 12 0.46 10.79 -10.34
N ALA A 13 0.77 10.77 -9.04
CA ALA A 13 1.92 11.43 -8.45
C ALA A 13 3.25 10.70 -8.71
N GLN A 14 3.23 9.55 -9.39
CA GLN A 14 4.40 8.72 -9.65
C GLN A 14 5.16 8.36 -8.35
N THR A 15 4.43 8.16 -7.26
CA THR A 15 4.98 7.67 -5.98
C THR A 15 4.74 6.17 -5.79
N MET A 16 3.86 5.58 -6.60
CA MET A 16 3.47 4.18 -6.55
C MET A 16 3.47 3.58 -7.96
N THR A 17 3.80 2.29 -8.05
CA THR A 17 3.72 1.50 -9.27
C THR A 17 2.31 1.55 -9.86
N ARG A 18 2.20 1.78 -11.17
CA ARG A 18 0.91 1.84 -11.85
C ARG A 18 0.35 0.43 -12.06
N LEU A 19 -0.83 0.18 -11.51
CA LEU A 19 -1.56 -1.09 -11.59
C LEU A 19 -3.04 -0.83 -11.91
N PRO A 20 -3.82 -1.84 -12.36
CA PRO A 20 -5.27 -1.70 -12.52
C PRO A 20 -5.94 -1.33 -11.19
N ALA A 21 -6.49 -0.11 -11.10
CA ALA A 21 -6.94 0.47 -9.84
C ALA A 21 -8.09 -0.32 -9.18
N ASP A 22 -9.03 -0.84 -9.97
CA ASP A 22 -10.19 -1.57 -9.43
C ASP A 22 -9.75 -2.91 -8.82
N ALA A 23 -8.91 -3.67 -9.54
CA ALA A 23 -8.36 -4.93 -9.05
C ALA A 23 -7.50 -4.72 -7.80
N LEU A 24 -6.61 -3.70 -7.80
CA LEU A 24 -5.78 -3.39 -6.64
C LEU A 24 -6.63 -2.99 -5.42
N THR A 25 -7.66 -2.17 -5.63
CA THR A 25 -8.58 -1.77 -4.56
C THR A 25 -9.31 -2.98 -3.98
N ALA A 26 -9.80 -3.89 -4.84
CA ALA A 26 -10.50 -5.10 -4.39
C ALA A 26 -9.58 -6.03 -3.57
N LEU A 27 -8.34 -6.24 -4.02
CA LEU A 27 -7.38 -7.09 -3.32
C LEU A 27 -6.97 -6.48 -1.96
N LEU A 28 -6.65 -5.19 -1.93
CA LEU A 28 -6.31 -4.52 -0.68
C LEU A 28 -7.51 -4.49 0.28
N GLY A 29 -8.71 -4.19 -0.22
CA GLY A 29 -9.94 -4.24 0.57
C GLY A 29 -10.14 -5.61 1.22
N SER A 30 -10.03 -6.70 0.44
CA SER A 30 -10.13 -8.06 0.96
C SER A 30 -9.07 -8.38 2.02
N ALA A 31 -7.84 -7.87 1.86
CA ALA A 31 -6.79 -8.05 2.87
C ALA A 31 -7.11 -7.32 4.19
N PHE A 32 -7.65 -6.09 4.12
CA PHE A 32 -8.10 -5.35 5.30
C PHE A 32 -9.29 -6.04 5.99
N ASP A 33 -10.29 -6.48 5.22
CA ASP A 33 -11.45 -7.21 5.76
C ASP A 33 -11.00 -8.49 6.47
N ARG A 34 -10.06 -9.23 5.86
CA ARG A 34 -9.51 -10.44 6.48
C ARG A 34 -8.72 -10.15 7.76
N ALA A 35 -7.98 -9.05 7.79
CA ALA A 35 -7.24 -8.60 8.96
C ALA A 35 -8.19 -8.21 10.11
N ALA A 36 -9.27 -7.49 9.81
CA ALA A 36 -10.30 -7.15 10.79
C ALA A 36 -10.88 -8.41 11.44
N LEU A 37 -11.32 -9.38 10.63
CA LEU A 37 -11.85 -10.66 11.11
C LEU A 37 -10.84 -11.45 11.95
N ALA A 38 -9.54 -11.42 11.58
CA ALA A 38 -8.51 -12.11 12.35
C ALA A 38 -8.27 -11.48 13.71
N ILE A 39 -8.24 -10.14 13.76
CA ILE A 39 -8.02 -9.37 14.97
C ILE A 39 -9.22 -9.55 15.92
N GLU A 40 -10.44 -9.53 15.40
CA GLU A 40 -11.65 -9.85 16.16
C GLU A 40 -11.61 -11.27 16.75
N ALA A 41 -10.99 -12.22 16.03
CA ALA A 41 -10.77 -13.58 16.50
C ALA A 41 -9.58 -13.74 17.48
N GLY A 42 -8.93 -12.64 17.89
CA GLY A 42 -7.85 -12.63 18.87
C GLY A 42 -6.43 -12.68 18.29
N ALA A 43 -6.27 -12.49 16.98
CA ALA A 43 -4.94 -12.38 16.38
C ALA A 43 -4.23 -11.06 16.73
N SER A 44 -2.90 -11.04 16.59
CA SER A 44 -2.08 -9.86 16.83
C SER A 44 -2.36 -8.76 15.80
N ALA A 45 -2.96 -7.65 16.24
CA ALA A 45 -3.14 -6.46 15.40
C ALA A 45 -1.81 -5.87 14.93
N GLN A 46 -0.75 -6.01 15.74
CA GLN A 46 0.59 -5.53 15.40
C GLN A 46 1.15 -6.29 14.19
N ASP A 47 0.97 -7.60 14.14
CA ASP A 47 1.50 -8.46 13.08
C ASP A 47 0.79 -8.17 11.75
N TYR A 48 -0.55 -8.08 11.78
CA TYR A 48 -1.33 -7.70 10.61
C TYR A 48 -0.95 -6.30 10.11
N ARG A 49 -0.75 -5.33 11.01
CA ARG A 49 -0.30 -3.98 10.64
C ARG A 49 1.06 -4.01 9.97
N ALA A 50 2.02 -4.76 10.51
CA ALA A 50 3.36 -4.87 9.96
C ALA A 50 3.34 -5.45 8.53
N VAL A 51 2.55 -6.50 8.30
CA VAL A 51 2.41 -7.12 6.98
C VAL A 51 1.73 -6.18 5.99
N LEU A 52 0.64 -5.52 6.38
CA LEU A 52 -0.08 -4.58 5.51
C LEU A 52 0.81 -3.39 5.13
N MET A 53 1.62 -2.87 6.06
CA MET A 53 2.59 -1.81 5.77
C MET A 53 3.63 -2.29 4.76
N ALA A 54 4.22 -3.48 4.96
CA ALA A 54 5.20 -4.03 4.02
C ALA A 54 4.61 -4.24 2.61
N LEU A 55 3.35 -4.69 2.51
CA LEU A 55 2.66 -4.83 1.22
C LEU A 55 2.48 -3.49 0.51
N ILE A 56 2.06 -2.44 1.23
CA ILE A 56 1.86 -1.10 0.67
C ILE A 56 3.21 -0.47 0.29
N ASP A 57 4.23 -0.63 1.14
CA ASP A 57 5.58 -0.14 0.88
C ASP A 57 6.17 -0.80 -0.38
N GLY A 58 5.92 -2.09 -0.59
CA GLY A 58 6.33 -2.83 -1.80
C GLY A 58 5.70 -2.31 -3.09
N LEU A 59 4.62 -1.52 -3.02
CA LEU A 59 4.03 -0.87 -4.20
C LEU A 59 4.70 0.48 -4.52
N SER A 60 5.48 1.04 -3.57
CA SER A 60 6.15 2.33 -3.75
C SER A 60 7.24 2.23 -4.81
N LEU A 61 7.40 3.31 -5.58
CA LEU A 61 8.49 3.37 -6.54
C LEU A 61 9.82 3.59 -5.81
N PRO A 62 10.91 2.92 -6.25
CA PRO A 62 12.22 3.17 -5.69
C PRO A 62 12.56 4.64 -5.87
N GLN A 63 12.98 5.30 -4.78
CA GLN A 63 13.47 6.67 -4.84
C GLN A 63 14.64 6.71 -5.83
N ALA A 64 14.55 7.52 -6.88
CA ALA A 64 15.69 7.71 -7.78
C ALA A 64 16.88 8.20 -6.95
N PRO A 65 18.10 7.66 -7.16
CA PRO A 65 19.28 8.13 -6.44
C PRO A 65 19.44 9.63 -6.68
N ARG A 66 19.48 10.42 -5.59
CA ARG A 66 19.75 11.86 -5.69
C ARG A 66 21.08 12.05 -6.41
N PRO A 67 21.16 12.88 -7.47
CA PRO A 67 22.44 13.15 -8.10
C PRO A 67 23.36 13.79 -7.07
N VAL A 68 24.49 13.13 -6.81
CA VAL A 68 25.55 13.72 -5.98
C VAL A 68 26.04 14.96 -6.74
N ARG A 69 25.85 16.14 -6.15
CA ARG A 69 26.42 17.37 -6.71
C ARG A 69 27.90 17.35 -6.39
N THR A 70 28.73 16.86 -7.30
CA THR A 70 30.18 17.04 -7.25
C THR A 70 30.47 18.54 -7.39
N ARG A 71 31.14 19.09 -6.38
CA ARG A 71 31.53 20.50 -6.30
C ARG A 71 32.85 20.73 -7.03
#